data_AF-A0A920U491-F1
#
_entry.id   AF-A0A920U491-F1
#
_cell.length_a   1.000
_cell.length_b   1.000
_cell.length_c   1.000
_cell.angle_alpha   90.00
_cell.angle_beta   90.00
_cell.angle_gamma   90.00
#
_symmetry.space_group_name_H-M   'P 1'
#
loop_
_entity.id
_entity.type
_entity.pdbx_description
1 polymer ?
#
loop_
_entity_poly.entity_id
_entity_poly.type
_entity_poly.pdbx_seq_one_letter_code
_entity_poly.pdbx_strand_id
1 'polypeptide(L)'
;MMAPFMENSRRNGLLFPEGYWAQHRPEQLTPDDYLNARWIAKPANLFDNDIPIMVSGAYLFTTAERAKDMKQKPVYIINHASSRGAQRSVLPTLDEVEAETAATGRKIYEGAGITADDLSFENMYDGFALFHQFHLKVSGIVVCRMAMPWTSTKKT
;
A
#
# COMPACT_ATOMS: atom_id res chain seq x y z
N MET A 1 5.62 -10.24 -11.76
CA MET A 1 6.98 -10.06 -11.20
C MET A 1 6.97 -8.72 -10.45
N MET A 2 7.33 -8.65 -9.16
CA MET A 2 7.18 -7.40 -8.37
C MET A 2 8.32 -6.39 -8.55
N ALA A 3 9.34 -6.71 -9.35
CA ALA A 3 10.53 -5.87 -9.53
C ALA A 3 10.21 -4.39 -9.83
N PRO A 4 9.29 -4.03 -10.76
CA PRO A 4 9.00 -2.62 -11.03
C PRO A 4 8.35 -1.89 -9.84
N PHE A 5 7.52 -2.61 -9.07
CA PHE A 5 6.91 -2.07 -7.86
C PHE A 5 7.99 -1.81 -6.80
N MET A 6 8.87 -2.78 -6.55
CA MET A 6 9.93 -2.64 -5.55
C MET A 6 10.96 -1.59 -5.91
N GLU A 7 11.34 -1.47 -7.18
CA GLU A 7 12.20 -0.40 -7.69
C GLU A 7 11.58 0.98 -7.40
N ASN A 8 10.29 1.14 -7.72
CA ASN A 8 9.59 2.39 -7.46
C ASN A 8 9.46 2.68 -5.95
N SER A 9 9.13 1.68 -5.13
CA SER A 9 9.04 1.84 -3.68
C SER A 9 10.38 2.24 -3.08
N ARG A 10 11.49 1.66 -3.55
CA ARG A 10 12.85 2.10 -3.15
C ARG A 10 13.10 3.54 -3.55
N ARG A 11 12.80 3.92 -4.80
CA ARG A 11 12.97 5.30 -5.27
C ARG A 11 12.23 6.30 -4.39
N ASN A 12 10.97 6.00 -4.07
CA ASN A 12 10.17 6.85 -3.18
C ASN A 12 10.76 6.90 -1.76
N GLY A 13 11.23 5.76 -1.22
CA GLY A 13 11.88 5.72 0.09
C GLY A 13 13.18 6.52 0.16
N LEU A 14 13.91 6.66 -0.95
CA LEU A 14 15.11 7.50 -1.03
C LEU A 14 14.79 9.01 -1.05
N LEU A 15 13.55 9.40 -1.38
CA LEU A 15 13.09 10.79 -1.33
C LEU A 15 12.70 11.26 0.09
N PHE A 16 12.67 10.35 1.07
CA PHE A 16 12.34 10.65 2.45
C PHE A 16 13.61 10.69 3.31
N PRO A 17 14.16 11.88 3.66
CA PRO A 17 15.44 12.00 4.36
C PRO A 17 15.49 11.32 5.73
N GLU A 18 14.35 11.22 6.40
CA GLU A 18 14.20 10.56 7.70
C GLU A 18 14.05 9.03 7.56
N GLY A 19 13.91 8.52 6.33
CA GLY A 19 13.72 7.11 6.03
C GLY A 19 15.01 6.29 6.15
N TYR A 20 14.86 5.02 6.54
CA TYR A 20 15.98 4.08 6.70
C TYR A 20 16.87 3.99 5.45
N TRP A 21 16.26 3.88 4.27
CA TRP A 21 16.99 3.74 3.01
C TRP A 21 17.83 5.00 2.71
N ALA A 22 17.27 6.19 2.85
CA ALA A 22 18.01 7.44 2.65
C ALA A 22 19.19 7.59 3.62
N GLN A 23 19.04 7.17 4.88
CA GLN A 23 20.04 7.36 5.93
C GLN A 23 21.16 6.31 5.95
N HIS A 24 20.87 5.06 5.56
CA HIS A 24 21.79 3.94 5.79
C HIS A 24 22.15 3.15 4.53
N ARG A 25 21.33 3.23 3.49
CA ARG A 25 21.43 2.42 2.27
C ARG A 25 20.91 3.20 1.06
N PRO A 26 21.54 4.35 0.70
CA PRO A 26 21.01 5.29 -0.29
C PRO A 26 21.18 4.80 -1.74
N GLU A 27 21.10 3.49 -1.94
CA GLU A 27 21.24 2.81 -3.20
C GLU A 27 19.85 2.60 -3.82
N GLN A 28 19.72 2.91 -5.11
CA GLN A 28 18.54 2.56 -5.88
C GLN A 28 18.52 1.05 -6.11
N LEU A 29 17.37 0.41 -5.86
CA LEU A 29 17.16 -1.00 -6.13
C LEU A 29 16.93 -1.18 -7.63
N THR A 30 17.72 -2.04 -8.28
CA THR A 30 17.53 -2.37 -9.69
C THR A 30 16.68 -3.64 -9.86
N PRO A 31 16.08 -3.86 -11.04
CA PRO A 31 15.38 -5.11 -11.34
C PRO A 31 16.27 -6.35 -11.20
N ASP A 32 17.55 -6.25 -11.57
CA ASP A 32 18.50 -7.37 -11.46
C ASP A 32 18.83 -7.69 -10.00
N ASP A 33 18.95 -6.68 -9.13
CA ASP A 33 19.10 -6.90 -7.69
C ASP A 33 17.91 -7.69 -7.14
N TYR A 34 16.68 -7.31 -7.55
CA TYR A 34 15.47 -8.01 -7.15
C TYR A 34 15.44 -9.46 -7.64
N LEU A 35 15.77 -9.70 -8.92
CA LEU A 35 15.73 -11.03 -9.51
C LEU A 35 16.77 -11.99 -8.93
N ASN A 36 17.93 -11.46 -8.54
CA ASN A 36 19.02 -12.22 -7.94
C ASN A 36 18.95 -12.29 -6.41
N ALA A 37 17.94 -11.67 -5.80
CA ALA A 37 17.77 -11.66 -4.36
C ALA A 37 17.49 -13.06 -3.80
N ARG A 38 18.03 -13.33 -2.60
CA ARG A 38 17.78 -14.60 -1.92
C ARG A 38 16.28 -14.78 -1.62
N TRP A 39 15.82 -16.02 -1.69
CA TRP A 39 14.48 -16.39 -1.23
C TRP A 39 14.38 -16.31 0.29
N ILE A 40 13.27 -15.78 0.80
CA ILE A 40 12.87 -15.91 2.21
C ILE A 40 11.87 -17.06 2.32
N ALA A 41 10.80 -16.98 1.54
CA ALA A 41 9.75 -17.99 1.44
C ALA A 41 9.24 -17.99 0.00
N LYS A 42 9.70 -18.94 -0.84
CA LYS A 42 9.38 -18.95 -2.27
C LYS A 42 7.85 -18.87 -2.49
N PRO A 43 7.33 -17.92 -3.30
CA PRO A 43 8.03 -17.06 -4.26
C PRO A 43 8.28 -15.61 -3.78
N ALA A 44 8.46 -15.37 -2.48
CA ALA A 44 8.86 -14.08 -1.91
C ALA A 44 10.37 -14.04 -1.59
N ASN A 45 11.07 -13.09 -2.20
CA ASN A 45 12.49 -12.83 -1.98
C ASN A 45 12.72 -11.80 -0.87
N LEU A 46 13.98 -11.49 -0.56
CA LEU A 46 14.37 -10.53 0.48
C LEU A 46 13.67 -9.16 0.34
N PHE A 47 13.51 -8.66 -0.88
CA PHE A 47 12.91 -7.35 -1.14
C PHE A 47 11.38 -7.38 -1.16
N ASP A 48 10.75 -8.56 -1.21
CA ASP A 48 9.29 -8.68 -1.07
C ASP A 48 8.82 -8.56 0.39
N ASN A 49 9.74 -8.40 1.35
CA ASN A 49 9.46 -8.32 2.79
C ASN A 49 9.90 -6.95 3.31
N ASP A 50 9.10 -6.34 4.17
CA ASP A 50 9.52 -5.15 4.89
C ASP A 50 10.68 -5.42 5.85
N ILE A 51 11.26 -4.33 6.36
CA ILE A 51 12.35 -4.40 7.34
C ILE A 51 11.82 -3.98 8.71
N PRO A 52 12.20 -4.68 9.79
CA PRO A 52 11.90 -4.22 11.14
C PRO A 52 12.56 -2.87 11.38
N ILE A 53 11.76 -1.84 11.65
CA ILE A 53 12.21 -0.49 11.98
C ILE A 53 11.53 -0.02 13.27
N MET A 54 12.26 0.77 14.05
CA MET A 54 11.69 1.49 15.19
C MET A 54 11.36 2.91 14.75
N VAL A 55 10.07 3.26 14.73
CA VAL A 55 9.58 4.58 14.33
C VAL A 55 8.39 4.97 15.19
N SER A 56 8.19 6.28 15.38
CA SER A 56 7.00 6.84 16.00
C SER A 56 6.49 8.00 15.15
N GLY A 57 5.18 8.05 14.96
CA GLY A 57 4.49 9.15 14.29
C GLY A 57 3.29 9.60 15.12
N ALA A 58 2.93 10.88 15.02
CA ALA A 58 1.78 11.44 15.70
C ALA A 58 0.97 12.30 14.74
N TYR A 59 -0.35 12.22 14.87
CA TYR A 59 -1.31 13.03 14.12
C TYR A 59 -2.20 13.80 15.10
N LEU A 60 -2.54 15.04 14.74
CA LEU A 60 -3.46 15.86 15.50
C LEU A 60 -4.79 15.96 14.74
N PHE A 61 -5.84 15.43 15.34
CA PHE A 61 -7.19 15.52 14.81
C PHE A 61 -7.99 16.61 15.50
N THR A 62 -8.76 17.37 14.72
CA THR A 62 -9.67 18.39 15.23
C THR A 62 -10.83 18.58 14.26
N THR A 63 -11.79 19.43 14.61
CA THR A 63 -12.93 19.71 13.72
C THR A 63 -12.50 20.55 12.53
N ALA A 64 -13.27 20.51 11.44
CA ALA A 64 -12.97 21.27 10.23
C ALA A 64 -12.92 22.79 10.48
N GLU A 65 -13.71 23.29 11.43
CA GLU A 65 -13.75 24.70 11.82
C GLU A 65 -12.44 25.09 12.49
N ARG A 66 -12.02 24.33 13.51
CA ARG A 66 -10.77 24.60 14.23
C ARG A 66 -9.54 24.42 13.36
N ALA A 67 -9.58 23.49 12.41
CA ALA A 67 -8.47 23.22 11.51
C ALA A 67 -8.13 24.43 10.61
N LYS A 68 -9.09 25.31 10.30
CA LYS A 68 -8.88 26.52 9.47
C LYS A 68 -7.94 27.54 10.13
N ASP A 69 -7.93 27.58 11.46
CA ASP A 69 -7.13 28.53 12.24
C ASP A 69 -5.73 27.97 12.60
N MET A 70 -5.39 26.77 12.13
CA MET A 70 -4.11 26.13 12.41
C MET A 70 -3.03 26.54 11.41
N LYS A 71 -1.76 26.40 11.83
CA LYS A 71 -0.59 26.81 11.02
C LYS A 71 -0.44 26.04 9.71
N GLN A 72 -0.83 24.76 9.69
CA GLN A 72 -0.65 23.88 8.54
C GLN A 72 -1.93 23.82 7.71
N LYS A 73 -1.78 23.67 6.39
CA LYS A 73 -2.94 23.43 5.51
C LYS A 73 -3.64 22.13 5.96
N PRO A 74 -4.94 22.17 6.28
CA PRO A 74 -5.63 21.00 6.81
C PRO A 74 -5.81 19.91 5.75
N VAL A 75 -5.76 18.66 6.20
CA VAL A 75 -6.14 17.47 5.41
C VAL A 75 -7.45 16.94 5.99
N TYR A 76 -8.49 16.90 5.17
CA TYR A 76 -9.82 16.49 5.59
C TYR A 76 -10.00 14.98 5.45
N ILE A 77 -10.48 14.34 6.51
CA ILE A 77 -10.94 12.96 6.45
C ILE A 77 -12.38 12.99 5.94
N ILE A 78 -12.56 12.61 4.67
CA ILE A 78 -13.90 12.55 4.04
C ILE A 78 -14.64 11.25 4.35
N ASN A 79 -13.92 10.20 4.75
CA ASN A 79 -14.49 8.95 5.22
C ASN A 79 -13.49 8.15 6.07
N HIS A 80 -14.00 7.33 6.98
CA HIS A 80 -13.24 6.32 7.71
C HIS A 80 -14.09 5.06 7.83
N ALA A 81 -13.61 3.96 7.25
CA ALA A 81 -14.32 2.69 7.26
C ALA A 81 -13.44 1.59 7.83
N SER A 82 -14.10 0.63 8.48
CA SER A 82 -13.49 -0.64 8.84
C SER A 82 -14.42 -1.79 8.48
N SER A 83 -13.80 -2.93 8.18
CA SER A 83 -14.47 -4.22 8.18
C SER A 83 -13.79 -5.11 9.19
N ARG A 84 -14.50 -6.13 9.65
CA ARG A 84 -13.94 -7.19 10.47
C ARG A 84 -14.51 -8.48 9.93
N GLY A 85 -13.68 -9.30 9.31
CA GLY A 85 -14.06 -10.63 8.88
C GLY A 85 -14.39 -11.53 10.08
N ALA A 86 -15.13 -12.62 9.84
CA ALA A 86 -15.31 -13.65 10.84
C ALA A 86 -13.98 -14.40 11.04
N GLN A 87 -13.26 -14.08 12.12
CA GLN A 87 -11.98 -14.73 12.42
C GLN A 87 -12.20 -16.19 12.83
N ARG A 88 -11.83 -17.12 11.95
CA ARG A 88 -11.89 -18.57 12.21
C ARG A 88 -10.64 -19.12 12.89
N SER A 89 -9.51 -18.43 12.76
CA SER A 89 -8.22 -18.82 13.34
C SER A 89 -7.32 -17.60 13.55
N VAL A 90 -6.13 -17.81 14.11
CA VAL A 90 -5.10 -16.75 14.30
C VAL A 90 -4.62 -16.17 12.97
N LEU A 91 -4.60 -16.96 11.90
CA LEU A 91 -4.22 -16.52 10.56
C LEU A 91 -5.44 -16.57 9.63
N PRO A 92 -5.76 -15.47 8.92
CA PRO A 92 -6.83 -15.50 7.95
C PRO A 92 -6.42 -16.25 6.67
N THR A 93 -7.38 -16.85 5.99
CA THR A 93 -7.17 -17.38 4.63
C THR A 93 -7.17 -16.25 3.61
N LEU A 94 -6.60 -16.48 2.42
CA LEU A 94 -6.61 -15.47 1.34
C LEU A 94 -8.03 -14.99 1.03
N ASP A 95 -8.99 -15.91 0.87
CA ASP A 95 -10.39 -15.57 0.59
C ASP A 95 -11.03 -14.66 1.65
N GLU A 96 -10.62 -14.79 2.93
CA GLU A 96 -11.13 -13.94 4.00
C GLU A 96 -10.59 -12.52 3.89
N VAL A 97 -9.28 -12.40 3.64
CA VAL A 97 -8.61 -11.11 3.44
C VAL A 97 -9.17 -10.41 2.22
N GLU A 98 -9.38 -11.12 1.11
CA GLU A 98 -9.98 -10.56 -0.10
C GLU A 98 -11.42 -10.12 0.16
N ALA A 99 -12.26 -10.94 0.79
CA ALA A 99 -13.63 -10.56 1.10
C ALA A 99 -13.71 -9.31 2.02
N GLU A 100 -12.85 -9.25 3.03
CA GLU A 100 -12.78 -8.13 3.97
C GLU A 100 -12.25 -6.85 3.31
N THR A 101 -11.23 -6.98 2.46
CA THR A 101 -10.68 -5.87 1.66
C THR A 101 -11.73 -5.33 0.70
N ALA A 102 -12.49 -6.19 0.02
CA ALA A 102 -13.54 -5.78 -0.91
C ALA A 102 -14.66 -5.03 -0.17
N ALA A 103 -15.07 -5.54 0.99
CA ALA A 103 -16.08 -4.89 1.82
C ALA A 103 -15.60 -3.52 2.31
N THR A 104 -14.33 -3.40 2.70
CA THR A 104 -13.73 -2.13 3.13
C THR A 104 -13.61 -1.14 1.98
N GLY A 105 -13.12 -1.58 0.82
CA GLY A 105 -13.01 -0.76 -0.38
C GLY A 105 -14.35 -0.13 -0.78
N ARG A 106 -15.42 -0.93 -0.83
CA ARG A 106 -16.77 -0.41 -1.12
C ARG A 106 -17.21 0.65 -0.11
N LYS A 107 -17.09 0.36 1.19
CA LYS A 107 -17.45 1.33 2.24
C LYS A 107 -16.64 2.63 2.16
N ILE A 108 -15.36 2.54 1.78
CA ILE A 108 -14.49 3.71 1.61
C ILE A 108 -15.04 4.61 0.51
N TYR A 109 -15.32 4.05 -0.67
CA TYR A 109 -15.84 4.83 -1.80
C TYR A 109 -17.25 5.36 -1.55
N GLU A 110 -18.17 4.49 -1.12
CA GLU A 110 -19.56 4.84 -0.86
C GLU A 110 -19.68 5.92 0.23
N GLY A 111 -18.96 5.77 1.34
CA GLY A 111 -19.01 6.74 2.44
C GLY A 111 -18.29 8.06 2.13
N ALA A 112 -17.35 8.06 1.19
CA ALA A 112 -16.67 9.28 0.74
C ALA A 112 -17.42 9.97 -0.41
N GLY A 113 -18.33 9.26 -1.10
CA GLY A 113 -19.00 9.77 -2.30
C GLY A 113 -18.06 9.97 -3.49
N ILE A 114 -16.97 9.19 -3.56
CA ILE A 114 -15.96 9.25 -4.63
C ILE A 114 -15.80 7.89 -5.31
N THR A 115 -15.09 7.89 -6.43
CA THR A 115 -14.71 6.71 -7.20
C THR A 115 -13.19 6.51 -7.22
N ALA A 116 -12.73 5.39 -7.78
CA ALA A 116 -11.30 5.14 -7.96
C ALA A 116 -10.62 6.19 -8.86
N ASP A 117 -11.35 6.79 -9.81
CA ASP A 117 -10.84 7.80 -10.73
C ASP A 117 -10.56 9.15 -10.03
N ASP A 118 -11.17 9.38 -8.87
CA ASP A 118 -10.94 10.57 -8.05
C ASP A 118 -9.65 10.48 -7.22
N LEU A 119 -9.03 9.30 -7.12
CA LEU A 119 -7.81 9.08 -6.36
C LEU A 119 -6.56 9.48 -7.17
N SER A 120 -5.77 10.40 -6.61
CA SER A 120 -4.49 10.79 -7.21
C SER A 120 -3.32 9.87 -6.83
N PHE A 121 -3.40 9.23 -5.67
CA PHE A 121 -2.39 8.31 -5.13
C PHE A 121 -3.02 7.44 -4.02
N GLU A 122 -2.29 6.41 -3.58
CA GLU A 122 -2.68 5.55 -2.47
C GLU A 122 -1.49 5.25 -1.54
N ASN A 123 -1.76 4.81 -0.31
CA ASN A 123 -0.77 4.37 0.68
C ASN A 123 -1.26 3.08 1.38
N MET A 124 -1.46 2.03 0.59
CA MET A 124 -1.83 0.70 1.05
C MET A 124 -0.69 0.03 1.78
N TYR A 125 -1.03 -0.70 2.83
CA TYR A 125 -0.06 -1.47 3.61
C TYR A 125 0.69 -2.48 2.73
N ASP A 126 2.02 -2.39 2.73
CA ASP A 126 2.93 -3.12 1.84
C ASP A 126 3.97 -3.96 2.60
N GLY A 127 3.66 -4.40 3.83
CA GLY A 127 4.57 -5.24 4.65
C GLY A 127 5.08 -6.49 3.92
N PHE A 128 4.31 -6.98 2.94
CA PHE A 128 4.81 -7.83 1.87
C PHE A 128 4.35 -7.29 0.53
N ALA A 129 5.21 -7.33 -0.50
CA ALA A 129 4.90 -6.77 -1.82
C ALA A 129 3.60 -7.33 -2.44
N LEU A 130 3.29 -8.62 -2.16
CA LEU A 130 2.08 -9.27 -2.65
C LEU A 130 0.80 -8.74 -1.98
N PHE A 131 0.86 -8.28 -0.73
CA PHE A 131 -0.31 -7.73 -0.04
C PHE A 131 -0.83 -6.50 -0.76
N HIS A 132 0.09 -5.61 -1.13
CA HIS A 132 -0.23 -4.41 -1.87
C HIS A 132 -0.97 -4.71 -3.19
N GLN A 133 -0.51 -5.72 -3.94
CA GLN A 133 -1.19 -6.15 -5.17
C GLN A 133 -2.62 -6.67 -4.93
N PHE A 134 -2.81 -7.46 -3.87
CA PHE A 134 -4.14 -7.95 -3.52
C PHE A 134 -5.06 -6.80 -3.12
N HIS A 135 -4.56 -5.86 -2.32
CA HIS A 135 -5.32 -4.69 -1.91
C HIS A 135 -5.77 -3.85 -3.10
N LEU A 136 -4.89 -3.55 -4.05
CA LEU A 136 -5.24 -2.78 -5.26
C LEU A 136 -6.34 -3.48 -6.07
N LYS A 137 -6.13 -4.77 -6.37
CA LYS A 137 -7.08 -5.56 -7.17
C LYS A 137 -8.46 -5.62 -6.55
N VAL A 138 -8.53 -5.88 -5.25
CA VAL A 138 -9.76 -6.21 -4.55
C VAL A 138 -10.53 -4.95 -4.13
N SER A 139 -9.83 -3.87 -3.80
CA SER A 139 -10.45 -2.58 -3.53
C SER A 139 -10.95 -1.89 -4.80
N GLY A 140 -10.52 -2.32 -5.99
CA GLY A 140 -10.87 -1.69 -7.26
C GLY A 140 -10.08 -0.40 -7.52
N ILE A 141 -8.98 -0.17 -6.80
CA ILE A 141 -8.06 0.93 -7.07
C ILE A 141 -7.25 0.60 -8.33
N VAL A 142 -7.34 1.48 -9.34
CA VAL A 142 -6.46 1.48 -10.50
C VAL A 142 -5.74 2.83 -10.54
N VAL A 143 -4.63 2.97 -9.81
CA VAL A 143 -3.79 4.16 -9.97
C VAL A 143 -3.06 4.04 -11.30
N CYS A 144 -3.40 4.94 -12.23
CA CYS A 144 -2.98 4.99 -13.64
C CYS A 144 -1.44 5.07 -13.87
N ARG A 145 -0.63 4.99 -12.81
CA ARG A 145 0.85 5.00 -12.87
C ARG A 145 1.55 3.81 -12.21
N MET A 146 0.83 2.93 -11.49
CA MET A 146 1.42 1.75 -10.83
C MET A 146 0.82 0.42 -11.31
N ALA A 147 -0.29 0.46 -12.05
CA ALA A 147 -0.84 -0.73 -12.67
C ALA A 147 0.16 -1.27 -13.71
N MET A 148 0.89 -2.32 -13.35
CA MET A 148 1.62 -3.11 -14.35
C MET A 148 0.62 -3.55 -15.42
N PRO A 149 0.94 -3.47 -16.72
CA PRO A 149 0.09 -4.05 -17.74
C PRO A 149 -0.08 -5.53 -17.43
N TRP A 150 -1.30 -5.92 -17.07
CA TRP A 150 -1.62 -7.33 -16.86
C TRP A 150 -1.50 -8.04 -18.21
N THR A 151 -0.54 -8.94 -18.31
CA THR A 151 -0.50 -9.93 -19.39
C THR A 151 -1.72 -10.81 -19.25
N SER A 152 -2.78 -10.41 -19.94
CA SER A 152 -3.83 -11.29 -20.41
C SER A 152 -3.18 -12.39 -21.24
N THR A 153 -2.76 -13.47 -20.60
CA THR A 153 -2.70 -14.75 -21.30
C THR A 153 -4.15 -15.11 -21.58
N LYS A 154 -4.61 -14.76 -22.78
CA LYS A 154 -5.79 -15.36 -23.40
C LYS A 154 -5.70 -16.86 -23.15
N LYS A 155 -6.72 -17.40 -22.49
CA LYS A 155 -7.00 -18.84 -22.57
C LYS A 155 -7.17 -19.16 -24.05
N THR A 156 -6.19 -19.84 -24.63
CA THR A 156 -6.37 -20.75 -25.75
C THR A 156 -6.47 -22.15 -25.18
#